data_AF-A0A932PKT0-F1
#
_entry.id   AF-A0A932PKT0-F1
#
_cell.length_a   1.000
_cell.length_b   1.000
_cell.length_c   1.000
_cell.angle_alpha   90.00
_cell.angle_beta   90.00
_cell.angle_gamma   90.00
#
_symmetry.space_group_name_H-M   'P 1'
#
loop_
_entity.id
_entity.type
_entity.pdbx_description
1 polymer ?
#
loop_
_entity_poly.entity_id
_entity_poly.type
_entity_poly.pdbx_seq_one_letter_code
_entity_poly.pdbx_strand_id
1 'polypeptide(L)'
;MFCDQCGTQLQPAQSSCLRCGKAVVGPMGYRRNRVQEHVRLVGILWMAYSTLLVFGGIALVIVAHTVFGGAFRVPDGPPPEVSVWLRPFLTFIGGLILVKAAAGLFAGWGLLQREPWARVVALVLGFLSLFNVPIGTALGIYTLWVLLPTQSDDEYQALANAA
;
A
#
# COMPACT_ATOMS: atom_id res chain seq x y z
N MET A 1 -22.23 -1.70 32.87
CA MET A 1 -21.27 -0.62 32.52
C MET A 1 -21.97 0.71 32.80
N PHE A 2 -21.29 1.72 33.34
CA PHE A 2 -21.90 3.03 33.64
C PHE A 2 -21.39 4.10 32.67
N CYS A 3 -22.21 5.10 32.35
CA CYS A 3 -21.80 6.25 31.55
C CYS A 3 -20.86 7.14 32.37
N ASP A 4 -19.73 7.56 31.79
CA ASP A 4 -18.72 8.42 32.40
C ASP A 4 -19.18 9.88 32.57
N GLN A 5 -20.15 10.33 31.77
CA GLN A 5 -20.69 11.69 31.85
C GLN A 5 -21.92 11.80 32.77
N CYS A 6 -22.84 10.84 32.71
CA CYS A 6 -24.12 10.93 33.41
C CYS A 6 -24.40 9.80 34.43
N GLY A 7 -23.46 8.87 34.63
CA GLY A 7 -23.51 7.85 35.68
C GLY A 7 -24.59 6.78 35.53
N THR A 8 -25.38 6.80 34.45
CA THR A 8 -26.46 5.84 34.21
C THR A 8 -25.93 4.48 33.75
N GLN A 9 -26.60 3.39 34.14
CA GLN A 9 -26.29 2.07 33.60
C GLN A 9 -26.58 2.02 32.09
N LEU A 10 -25.57 1.57 31.33
CA LEU A 10 -25.63 1.33 29.90
C LEU A 10 -26.06 -0.11 29.67
N GLN A 11 -27.09 -0.31 28.85
CA GLN A 11 -27.48 -1.64 28.38
C GLN A 11 -26.51 -2.12 27.28
N PRO A 12 -26.23 -3.44 27.20
CA PRO A 12 -25.13 -4.00 26.41
C PRO A 12 -25.23 -3.89 24.88
N ALA A 13 -26.19 -3.14 24.33
CA ALA A 13 -26.36 -2.93 22.89
C ALA A 13 -26.70 -1.47 22.49
N GLN A 14 -26.55 -0.50 23.41
CA GLN A 14 -26.89 0.90 23.12
C GLN A 14 -25.70 1.66 22.51
N SER A 15 -25.85 2.23 21.31
CA SER A 15 -24.81 3.03 20.62
C SER A 15 -24.62 4.43 21.21
N SER A 16 -25.62 4.93 21.93
CA SER A 16 -25.60 6.21 22.62
C SER A 16 -26.35 6.10 23.95
N CYS A 17 -25.92 6.88 24.94
CA CYS A 17 -26.63 6.98 26.19
C CYS A 17 -27.97 7.66 25.98
N LEU A 18 -29.08 6.99 26.30
CA LEU A 18 -30.44 7.54 26.16
C LEU A 18 -30.72 8.77 27.03
N ARG A 19 -29.91 9.00 28.08
CA ARG A 19 -30.12 10.12 29.01
C ARG A 19 -29.34 11.37 28.65
N CYS A 20 -28.05 11.21 28.31
CA CYS A 20 -27.17 12.35 28.02
C CYS A 20 -26.73 12.43 26.55
N GLY A 21 -27.17 11.51 25.69
CA GLY A 21 -26.88 11.51 24.25
C GLY A 21 -25.44 11.13 23.89
N LYS A 22 -24.56 10.93 24.87
CA LYS A 22 -23.14 10.60 24.63
C LYS A 22 -23.01 9.27 23.89
N ALA A 23 -22.28 9.28 22.78
CA ALA A 23 -21.97 8.07 22.03
C ALA A 23 -21.12 7.13 22.89
N VAL A 24 -21.60 5.90 23.08
CA VAL A 24 -20.86 4.86 23.78
C VAL A 24 -20.16 4.06 22.70
N VAL A 25 -18.90 4.40 22.46
CA VAL A 25 -18.08 3.67 21.49
C VAL A 25 -17.78 2.31 22.09
N GLY A 26 -18.58 1.31 21.74
CA GLY A 26 -18.32 -0.08 22.09
C GLY A 26 -16.99 -0.58 21.49
N PRO A 27 -16.48 -1.74 21.93
CA PRO A 27 -15.22 -2.30 21.46
C PRO A 27 -15.16 -2.46 19.91
N MET A 28 -16.32 -2.67 19.28
CA MET A 28 -16.49 -2.71 17.82
C MET A 28 -16.10 -1.39 17.12
N GLY A 29 -16.47 -0.24 17.70
CA GLY A 29 -16.14 1.08 17.13
C GLY A 29 -14.65 1.41 17.24
N TYR A 30 -14.01 0.96 18.32
CA TYR A 30 -12.56 1.08 18.48
C TYR A 30 -11.79 0.23 17.46
N ARG A 31 -12.27 -1.00 17.17
CA ARG A 31 -11.61 -1.90 16.22
C ARG A 31 -11.71 -1.40 14.76
N ARG A 32 -12.85 -0.82 14.35
CA ARG A 32 -13.04 -0.23 13.01
C ARG A 32 -12.06 0.90 12.72
N ASN A 33 -11.84 1.81 13.67
CA ASN A 33 -10.90 2.93 13.50
C ASN A 33 -9.47 2.44 13.33
N ARG A 34 -9.03 1.43 14.11
CA ARG A 34 -7.69 0.86 14.00
C ARG A 34 -7.43 0.24 12.62
N VAL A 35 -8.36 -0.59 12.14
CA VAL A 35 -8.23 -1.23 10.81
C VAL A 35 -8.17 -0.17 9.71
N GLN A 36 -9.05 0.84 9.77
CA GLN A 36 -9.08 1.91 8.78
C GLN A 36 -7.77 2.73 8.76
N GLU A 37 -7.17 2.95 9.93
CA GLU A 37 -5.89 3.65 10.06
C GLU A 37 -4.72 2.85 9.47
N HIS A 38 -4.67 1.53 9.73
CA HIS A 38 -3.66 0.65 9.12
C HIS A 38 -3.80 0.56 7.60
N VAL A 39 -5.03 0.45 7.07
CA VAL A 39 -5.28 0.45 5.62
C VAL A 39 -4.83 1.76 4.97
N ARG A 40 -5.09 2.90 5.64
CA ARG A 40 -4.62 4.21 5.17
C ARG A 40 -3.10 4.30 5.16
N LEU A 41 -2.42 3.78 6.19
CA LEU A 41 -0.96 3.69 6.25
C LEU A 41 -0.38 2.87 5.10
N VAL A 42 -0.98 1.71 4.80
CA VAL A 42 -0.56 0.87 3.65
C VAL A 42 -0.72 1.62 2.32
N GLY A 43 -1.83 2.34 2.13
CA GLY A 43 -2.02 3.16 0.93
C GLY A 43 -0.96 4.25 0.77
N ILE A 44 -0.60 4.93 1.86
CA ILE A 44 0.47 5.95 1.86
C ILE A 44 1.84 5.33 1.56
N LEU A 45 2.14 4.17 2.16
CA LEU A 45 3.39 3.44 1.90
C LEU A 45 3.50 3.05 0.42
N TRP A 46 2.41 2.57 -0.18
CA TRP A 46 2.36 2.27 -1.61
C TRP A 46 2.60 3.51 -2.48
N MET A 47 2.00 4.65 -2.15
CA MET A 47 2.26 5.90 -2.86
C MET A 47 3.71 6.35 -2.73
N ALA A 48 4.29 6.30 -1.53
CA ALA A 48 5.67 6.69 -1.28
C ALA A 48 6.66 5.79 -2.05
N TYR A 49 6.47 4.46 -1.97
CA TYR A 49 7.31 3.50 -2.68
C TYR A 49 7.20 3.64 -4.20
N SER A 50 5.98 3.83 -4.72
CA SER A 50 5.76 4.03 -6.15
C SER A 50 6.39 5.33 -6.63
N THR A 51 6.32 6.40 -5.84
CA THR A 51 7.01 7.67 -6.13
C THR A 51 8.51 7.45 -6.26
N LEU A 52 9.13 6.73 -5.31
CA LEU A 52 10.55 6.38 -5.39
C LEU A 52 10.90 5.55 -6.63
N LEU A 53 10.05 4.58 -6.98
CA LEU A 53 10.21 3.79 -8.21
C LEU A 53 10.09 4.64 -9.47
N VAL A 54 9.17 5.61 -9.52
CA VAL A 54 9.07 6.55 -10.65
C VAL A 54 10.36 7.33 -10.79
N PHE A 55 10.86 7.92 -9.70
CA PHE A 55 12.13 8.66 -9.73
C PHE A 55 13.30 7.78 -10.17
N GLY A 56 13.42 6.56 -9.64
CA GLY A 56 14.45 5.61 -10.03
C GLY A 56 14.35 5.17 -11.48
N GLY A 57 13.14 4.89 -11.97
CA GLY A 57 12.87 4.51 -13.36
C GLY A 57 13.18 5.63 -14.35
N ILE A 58 12.74 6.86 -14.05
CA ILE A 58 13.06 8.04 -14.87
C ILE A 58 14.56 8.28 -14.89
N ALA A 59 15.24 8.26 -13.73
CA ALA A 59 16.68 8.43 -13.67
C ALA A 59 17.43 7.37 -14.49
N LEU A 60 17.00 6.10 -14.41
CA LEU A 60 17.58 5.01 -15.18
C LEU A 60 17.42 5.22 -16.70
N VAL A 61 16.22 5.62 -17.16
CA VAL A 61 15.96 5.92 -18.57
C VAL A 61 16.79 7.11 -19.04
N ILE A 62 16.88 8.17 -18.23
CA ILE A 62 17.72 9.33 -18.56
C ILE A 62 19.18 8.90 -18.72
N VAL A 63 19.74 8.15 -17.76
CA VAL A 63 21.12 7.63 -17.83
C VAL A 63 21.32 6.74 -19.05
N ALA A 64 20.36 5.86 -19.35
CA ALA A 64 20.41 4.99 -20.53
C ALA A 64 20.50 5.80 -21.83
N HIS A 65 19.75 6.90 -21.95
CA HIS A 65 19.75 7.75 -23.13
C HIS A 65 20.89 8.76 -23.19
N THR A 66 21.38 9.28 -22.07
CA THR A 66 22.45 10.29 -22.04
C THR A 66 23.84 9.68 -22.13
N VAL A 67 24.10 8.61 -21.37
CA VAL A 67 25.42 7.96 -21.29
C VAL A 67 25.61 6.95 -22.42
N PHE A 68 24.60 6.12 -22.71
CA PHE A 68 24.69 5.08 -23.75
C PHE A 68 24.02 5.47 -25.08
N GLY A 69 23.28 6.58 -25.13
CA GLY A 69 22.69 7.09 -26.37
C GLY A 69 23.55 8.09 -27.13
N GLY A 70 24.75 8.41 -26.63
CA GLY A 70 25.71 9.30 -27.30
C GLY A 70 25.32 10.79 -27.29
N ALA A 71 24.28 11.19 -26.53
CA ALA A 71 23.84 12.57 -26.43
C ALA A 71 24.84 13.47 -25.69
N PHE A 72 25.62 12.90 -24.76
CA PHE A 72 26.80 13.53 -24.18
C PHE A 72 28.04 12.70 -24.58
N ARG A 73 28.95 13.27 -25.37
CA ARG A 73 30.28 12.69 -25.59
C ARG A 73 31.08 12.83 -24.30
N VAL A 74 31.05 11.79 -23.48
CA VAL A 74 31.96 11.67 -22.34
C VAL A 74 33.33 11.27 -22.91
N PRO A 75 34.42 12.03 -22.65
CA PRO A 75 35.77 11.55 -22.92
C PRO A 75 35.96 10.26 -22.10
N ASP A 76 36.28 9.15 -22.76
CA ASP A 76 36.30 7.78 -22.18
C ASP A 76 34.93 7.16 -21.86
N GLY A 77 33.91 7.44 -22.67
CA GLY A 77 32.62 6.73 -22.61
C GLY A 77 32.74 5.22 -22.95
N PRO A 78 31.76 4.39 -22.53
CA PRO A 78 31.77 2.95 -22.77
C PRO A 78 31.83 2.61 -24.26
N PRO A 79 32.45 1.47 -24.65
CA PRO A 79 32.63 1.11 -26.05
C PRO A 79 31.30 1.07 -26.81
N PRO A 80 31.25 1.51 -28.08
CA PRO A 80 30.02 1.63 -28.85
C PRO A 80 29.26 0.30 -28.96
N GLU A 81 29.98 -0.83 -28.98
CA GLU A 81 29.43 -2.19 -29.01
C GLU A 81 28.52 -2.50 -27.82
N VAL A 82 28.93 -2.07 -26.62
CA VAL A 82 28.19 -2.32 -25.38
C VAL A 82 26.98 -1.39 -25.29
N SER A 83 27.12 -0.16 -25.77
CA SER A 83 26.05 0.85 -25.75
C SER A 83 24.83 0.47 -26.60
N VAL A 84 25.03 -0.21 -27.74
CA VAL A 84 23.97 -0.60 -28.67
C VAL A 84 23.04 -1.66 -28.06
N TRP A 85 23.58 -2.60 -27.28
CA TRP A 85 22.77 -3.64 -26.64
C TRP A 85 22.27 -3.22 -25.25
N LEU A 86 23.10 -2.55 -24.46
CA LEU A 86 22.77 -2.20 -23.08
C LEU A 86 21.73 -1.08 -22.97
N ARG A 87 21.68 -0.16 -23.95
CA ARG A 87 20.68 0.93 -23.99
C ARG A 87 19.24 0.43 -24.09
N PRO A 88 18.84 -0.38 -25.10
CA PRO A 88 17.47 -0.90 -25.16
C PRO A 88 17.15 -1.79 -23.97
N PHE A 89 18.12 -2.53 -23.45
CA PHE A 89 17.96 -3.36 -22.26
C PHE A 89 17.64 -2.53 -20.99
N LEU A 90 18.44 -1.50 -20.71
CA LEU A 90 18.21 -0.57 -19.58
C LEU A 90 16.91 0.20 -19.74
N THR A 91 16.58 0.62 -20.97
CA THR A 91 15.31 1.32 -21.26
C THR A 91 14.11 0.41 -21.03
N PHE A 92 14.21 -0.87 -21.43
CA PHE A 92 13.19 -1.87 -21.17
C PHE A 92 12.99 -2.11 -19.67
N ILE A 93 14.08 -2.27 -18.91
CA ILE A 93 14.03 -2.40 -17.44
C ILE A 93 13.40 -1.15 -16.81
N GLY A 94 13.82 0.05 -17.22
CA GLY A 94 13.25 1.32 -16.75
C GLY A 94 11.75 1.41 -17.04
N GLY A 95 11.32 0.98 -18.23
CA GLY A 95 9.92 0.87 -18.59
C GLY A 95 9.13 -0.06 -17.68
N LEU A 96 9.66 -1.26 -17.39
CA LEU A 96 9.02 -2.21 -16.46
C LEU A 96 8.90 -1.63 -15.04
N ILE A 97 9.92 -0.92 -14.57
CA ILE A 97 9.90 -0.22 -13.28
C ILE A 97 8.79 0.85 -13.26
N LEU A 98 8.64 1.62 -14.33
CA LEU A 98 7.59 2.64 -14.44
C LEU A 98 6.19 2.03 -14.49
N VAL A 99 5.99 0.93 -15.21
CA VAL A 99 4.72 0.19 -15.22
C VAL A 99 4.37 -0.32 -13.82
N LYS A 100 5.35 -0.90 -13.11
CA LYS A 100 5.18 -1.34 -11.72
C LYS A 100 4.84 -0.17 -10.80
N ALA A 101 5.50 0.98 -10.98
CA ALA A 101 5.23 2.18 -10.21
C ALA A 101 3.82 2.72 -10.47
N ALA A 102 3.36 2.73 -11.71
CA ALA A 102 1.99 3.11 -12.06
C ALA A 102 0.97 2.18 -11.37
N ALA A 103 1.16 0.86 -11.45
CA ALA A 103 0.28 -0.10 -10.78
C ALA A 103 0.25 0.13 -9.26
N GLY A 104 1.39 0.47 -8.65
CA GLY A 104 1.48 0.80 -7.23
C GLY A 104 0.77 2.10 -6.84
N LEU A 105 0.83 3.13 -7.69
CA LEU A 105 0.04 4.35 -7.52
C LEU A 105 -1.46 4.06 -7.61
N PHE A 106 -1.89 3.23 -8.57
CA PHE A 106 -3.28 2.82 -8.70
C PHE A 106 -3.78 2.06 -7.45
N ALA A 107 -2.96 1.18 -6.90
CA ALA A 107 -3.31 0.47 -5.67
C ALA A 107 -3.40 1.41 -4.46
N GLY A 108 -2.42 2.30 -4.29
CA GLY A 108 -2.46 3.33 -3.25
C GLY A 108 -3.71 4.21 -3.37
N TRP A 109 -4.02 4.67 -4.58
CA TRP A 109 -5.20 5.48 -4.86
C TRP A 109 -6.51 4.75 -4.55
N GLY A 110 -6.65 3.50 -5.01
CA GLY A 110 -7.84 2.68 -4.72
C GLY A 110 -8.02 2.40 -3.22
N LEU A 111 -6.91 2.19 -2.49
CA LEU A 111 -6.93 2.03 -1.03
C LEU A 111 -7.43 3.29 -0.33
N LEU A 112 -7.07 4.48 -0.81
CA LEU A 112 -7.58 5.76 -0.27
C LEU A 112 -9.07 5.97 -0.56
N GLN A 113 -9.56 5.52 -1.71
CA GLN A 113 -10.98 5.59 -2.07
C GLN A 113 -11.85 4.54 -1.34
N ARG A 114 -11.25 3.64 -0.55
CA ARG A 114 -11.93 2.55 0.20
C ARG A 114 -12.69 1.57 -0.70
N GLU A 115 -12.28 1.46 -1.95
CA GLU A 115 -12.92 0.57 -2.90
C GLU A 115 -12.52 -0.89 -2.64
N PRO A 116 -13.45 -1.86 -2.74
CA PRO A 116 -13.16 -3.28 -2.47
C PRO A 116 -12.20 -3.89 -3.49
N TRP A 117 -12.19 -3.42 -4.75
CA TRP A 117 -11.27 -3.90 -5.78
C TRP A 117 -9.80 -3.56 -5.47
N ALA A 118 -9.58 -2.43 -4.79
CA ALA A 118 -8.24 -1.95 -4.47
C ALA A 118 -7.50 -2.88 -3.50
N ARG A 119 -8.26 -3.56 -2.61
CA ARG A 119 -7.68 -4.56 -1.72
C ARG A 119 -7.04 -5.70 -2.51
N VAL A 120 -7.76 -6.27 -3.49
CA VAL A 120 -7.26 -7.39 -4.30
C VAL A 120 -6.02 -6.97 -5.08
N VAL A 121 -6.06 -5.78 -5.70
CA VAL A 121 -4.92 -5.24 -6.45
C VAL A 121 -3.71 -5.02 -5.54
N ALA A 122 -3.91 -4.44 -4.35
CA ALA A 122 -2.83 -4.25 -3.37
C ALA A 122 -2.23 -5.57 -2.86
N LEU A 123 -3.05 -6.61 -2.73
CA LEU A 123 -2.61 -7.95 -2.31
C LEU A 123 -1.75 -8.62 -3.39
N VAL A 124 -2.23 -8.60 -4.63
CA VAL A 124 -1.48 -9.10 -5.80
C VAL A 124 -0.16 -8.34 -5.95
N LEU A 125 -0.21 -7.01 -5.89
CA LEU A 125 0.99 -6.19 -6.00
C LEU A 125 1.93 -6.35 -4.79
N GLY A 126 1.41 -6.62 -3.60
CA GLY A 126 2.19 -6.97 -2.42
C GLY A 126 2.97 -8.27 -2.62
N PHE A 127 2.33 -9.30 -3.18
CA PHE A 127 3.02 -10.52 -3.60
C PHE A 127 4.10 -10.26 -4.66
N LEU A 128 3.81 -9.43 -5.66
CA LEU A 128 4.80 -9.03 -6.67
C LEU A 128 5.93 -8.17 -6.07
N SER A 129 5.66 -7.43 -5.00
CA SER A 129 6.69 -6.64 -4.31
C SER A 129 7.62 -7.52 -3.46
N LEU A 130 7.17 -8.69 -2.99
CA LEU A 130 8.02 -9.64 -2.26
C LEU A 130 9.27 -10.05 -3.05
N PHE A 131 9.15 -10.20 -4.37
CA PHE A 131 10.26 -10.54 -5.27
C PHE A 131 11.34 -9.46 -5.35
N ASN A 132 11.10 -8.25 -4.84
CA ASN A 132 12.00 -7.12 -4.92
C ASN A 132 12.64 -6.82 -3.54
N VAL A 133 13.69 -7.56 -3.21
CA VAL A 133 14.43 -7.45 -1.93
C VAL A 133 15.38 -6.25 -1.99
N PRO A 134 15.50 -5.42 -0.93
CA PRO A 134 14.93 -5.55 0.43
C PRO A 134 13.65 -4.73 0.69
N ILE A 135 13.44 -3.62 -0.02
CA ILE A 135 12.37 -2.65 0.29
C ILE A 135 10.99 -3.20 -0.11
N GLY A 136 10.89 -3.87 -1.27
CA GLY A 136 9.63 -4.43 -1.75
C GLY A 136 9.11 -5.56 -0.86
N THR A 137 10.01 -6.34 -0.27
CA THR A 137 9.65 -7.45 0.63
C THR A 137 9.09 -6.96 1.96
N ALA A 138 9.72 -5.97 2.59
CA ALA A 138 9.19 -5.36 3.80
C ALA A 138 7.79 -4.76 3.58
N LEU A 139 7.61 -4.05 2.46
CA LEU A 139 6.34 -3.45 2.09
C LEU A 139 5.28 -4.52 1.82
N GLY A 140 5.64 -5.58 1.09
CA GLY A 140 4.73 -6.68 0.78
C GLY A 140 4.29 -7.47 2.01
N ILE A 141 5.20 -7.78 2.94
CA ILE A 141 4.85 -8.42 4.23
C ILE A 141 3.90 -7.53 5.03
N TYR A 142 4.17 -6.23 5.11
CA TYR A 142 3.28 -5.29 5.82
C TYR A 142 1.90 -5.20 5.14
N THR A 143 1.85 -5.23 3.81
CA THR A 143 0.61 -5.23 3.03
C THR A 143 -0.21 -6.49 3.33
N LEU A 144 0.42 -7.67 3.31
CA LEU A 144 -0.26 -8.92 3.68
C LEU A 144 -0.75 -8.88 5.13
N TRP A 145 0.10 -8.48 6.08
CA TRP A 145 -0.24 -8.46 7.49
C TRP A 145 -1.41 -7.52 7.82
N VAL A 146 -1.52 -6.38 7.12
CA VAL A 146 -2.64 -5.45 7.34
C VAL A 146 -3.92 -5.91 6.64
N LEU A 147 -3.84 -6.46 5.42
CA LEU A 147 -5.04 -6.78 4.64
C LEU A 147 -5.64 -8.17 4.95
N LEU A 148 -4.83 -9.20 5.23
CA LEU A 148 -5.34 -10.57 5.49
C LEU A 148 -6.28 -10.64 6.71
N PRO A 149 -5.90 -10.14 7.91
CA PRO A 149 -6.70 -10.35 9.13
C PRO A 149 -8.08 -9.69 9.09
N THR A 150 -8.23 -8.66 8.26
CA THR A 150 -9.47 -7.86 8.22
C THR A 150 -10.69 -8.63 7.70
N GLN A 151 -10.50 -9.77 7.03
CA GLN A 151 -11.60 -10.62 6.57
C GLN A 151 -11.84 -11.78 7.55
N SER A 152 -10.75 -12.39 8.02
CA SER A 152 -10.84 -13.54 8.90
C SER A 152 -11.41 -13.19 10.28
N ASP A 153 -11.12 -12.01 10.83
CA ASP A 153 -11.58 -11.63 12.17
C ASP A 153 -13.09 -11.43 12.25
N ASP A 154 -13.72 -10.90 11.19
CA ASP A 154 -15.16 -10.64 11.15
C ASP A 154 -15.95 -11.94 10.92
N GLU A 155 -15.48 -12.82 10.04
CA GLU A 155 -16.08 -14.14 9.82
C GLU A 155 -15.91 -15.07 11.02
N TYR A 156 -14.73 -15.12 11.65
CA TYR A 156 -14.53 -15.93 12.85
C TYR A 156 -15.43 -15.47 14.00
N GLN A 157 -15.65 -14.17 14.16
CA GLN A 157 -16.53 -13.65 15.20
C GLN A 157 -18.00 -13.94 14.91
N ALA A 158 -18.43 -13.86 13.65
CA ALA A 158 -19.78 -14.28 13.27
C ALA A 158 -20.01 -15.76 13.62
N LEU A 159 -19.03 -16.63 13.34
CA LEU A 159 -19.10 -18.05 13.69
C LEU A 159 -19.03 -18.29 15.20
N ALA A 160 -18.16 -17.58 15.93
CA ALA A 160 -18.02 -17.72 17.37
C ALA A 160 -19.23 -17.20 18.15
N ASN A 161 -19.92 -16.18 17.65
CA ASN A 161 -21.16 -15.67 18.25
C ASN A 161 -22.38 -16.55 17.91
N ALA A 162 -22.26 -17.42 16.90
CA ALA A 162 -23.30 -18.35 16.49
C ALA A 162 -23.20 -19.73 17.18
N ALA A 163 -22.12 -19.96 17.95
CA ALA A 163 -21.88 -21.17 18.76
C ALA A 163 -22.20 -20.91 20.24
#